data_AF-A0A963RAS2-F1
#
_entry.id   AF-A0A963RAS2-F1
#
_cell.length_a   1.000
_cell.length_b   1.000
_cell.length_c   1.000
_cell.angle_alpha   90.00
_cell.angle_beta   90.00
_cell.angle_gamma   90.00
#
_symmetry.space_group_name_H-M   'P 1'
#
loop_
_entity.id
_entity.type
_entity.pdbx_description
1 polymer ?
#
loop_
_entity_poly.entity_id
_entity_poly.type
_entity_poly.pdbx_seq_one_letter_code
_entity_poly.pdbx_strand_id
1 'polypeptide(L)'
;MINVSPSLPYWAIWLDRSATPTRGDIVLFDPPASDLVRAHFGADPQAFGKIVLGLPGERVSKAGRLFAINGRDVAFAKPVSLRGETLALGPTGTIPPGCFYVGTAHKDSFDSRYAAIGWICKDRILGVGRPVL
;
A
#
# COMPACT_ATOMS: atom_id res chain seq x y z
N MET A 1 -4.90 -15.95 3.65
CA MET A 1 -5.42 -14.66 3.16
C MET A 1 -4.49 -13.53 3.62
N ILE A 2 -3.92 -12.76 2.70
CA ILE A 2 -3.56 -11.36 2.99
C ILE A 2 -4.82 -10.55 2.68
N ASN A 3 -5.17 -9.57 3.52
CA ASN A 3 -6.57 -9.12 3.67
C ASN A 3 -7.36 -8.91 2.35
N VAL A 4 -8.58 -9.46 2.30
CA VAL A 4 -9.62 -9.27 1.26
C VAL A 4 -10.91 -8.79 1.94
N SER A 5 -10.86 -7.77 2.81
CA SER A 5 -12.00 -7.32 3.63
C SER A 5 -12.09 -5.78 3.76
N PRO A 6 -13.22 -5.22 4.22
CA PRO A 6 -13.71 -3.88 3.89
C PRO A 6 -12.72 -2.85 4.41
N SER A 7 -11.90 -2.33 3.51
CA SER A 7 -10.67 -1.66 3.93
C SER A 7 -10.92 -0.30 4.59
N LEU A 8 -12.15 0.20 4.53
CA LEU A 8 -12.57 1.47 5.08
C LEU A 8 -14.02 1.41 5.57
N PRO A 9 -14.39 2.11 6.65
CA PRO A 9 -15.71 2.07 7.27
C PRO A 9 -16.79 2.83 6.48
N TYR A 10 -16.65 2.97 5.16
CA TYR A 10 -17.49 3.82 4.34
C TYR A 10 -18.39 2.99 3.43
N TRP A 11 -19.65 3.41 3.29
CA TRP A 11 -20.64 2.74 2.44
C TRP A 11 -20.41 3.03 0.95
N ALA A 12 -19.80 4.18 0.62
CA ALA A 12 -19.33 4.52 -0.72
C ALA A 12 -18.08 5.42 -0.67
N ILE A 13 -17.30 5.39 -1.75
CA ILE A 13 -16.13 6.24 -1.95
C ILE A 13 -16.24 6.89 -3.32
N TRP A 14 -16.16 8.22 -3.38
CA TRP A 14 -16.01 8.96 -4.62
C TRP A 14 -14.54 8.97 -5.05
N LEU A 15 -14.27 8.66 -6.33
CA LEU A 15 -12.92 8.65 -6.87
C LEU A 15 -12.60 9.98 -7.55
N ASP A 16 -11.77 10.80 -6.91
CA ASP A 16 -11.22 12.00 -7.52
C ASP A 16 -9.93 11.66 -8.28
N ARG A 17 -10.03 11.61 -9.61
CA ARG A 17 -8.91 11.32 -10.52
C ARG A 17 -8.00 12.52 -10.77
N SER A 18 -8.43 13.73 -10.37
CA SER A 18 -7.67 14.97 -10.56
C SER A 18 -6.82 15.31 -9.33
N ALA A 19 -7.17 14.78 -8.17
CA ALA A 19 -6.46 15.00 -6.93
C ALA A 19 -5.03 14.41 -6.97
N THR A 20 -4.07 15.20 -6.49
CA THR A 20 -2.74 14.69 -6.16
C THR A 20 -2.79 14.05 -4.78
N PRO A 21 -2.35 12.79 -4.61
CA PRO A 21 -2.37 12.14 -3.30
C PRO A 21 -1.54 12.89 -2.27
N THR A 22 -2.09 13.04 -1.07
CA THR A 22 -1.45 13.63 0.10
C THR A 22 -1.46 12.65 1.26
N ARG A 23 -0.67 12.95 2.31
CA ARG A 23 -0.57 12.09 3.48
C ARG A 23 -1.95 11.91 4.12
N GLY A 24 -2.34 10.66 4.39
CA GLY A 24 -3.64 10.33 4.97
C GLY A 24 -4.74 10.09 3.95
N ASP A 25 -4.54 10.46 2.67
CA ASP A 25 -5.50 10.13 1.62
C ASP A 25 -5.58 8.62 1.40
N ILE A 26 -6.78 8.17 1.03
CA ILE A 26 -6.98 6.86 0.46
C ILE A 26 -6.64 6.95 -1.02
N VAL A 27 -5.72 6.12 -1.48
CA VAL A 27 -5.46 5.95 -2.92
C VAL A 27 -5.99 4.61 -3.38
N LEU A 28 -6.69 4.63 -4.51
CA LEU A 28 -7.03 3.43 -5.26
C LEU A 28 -6.01 3.25 -6.37
N PHE A 29 -5.48 2.04 -6.50
CA PHE A 29 -4.44 1.74 -7.47
C PHE A 29 -4.51 0.32 -8.01
N ASP A 30 -3.98 0.12 -9.22
CA ASP A 30 -3.81 -1.19 -9.82
C ASP A 30 -2.59 -1.89 -9.19
N PRO A 31 -2.78 -3.02 -8.48
CA PRO A 31 -1.69 -3.68 -7.79
C PRO A 31 -0.64 -4.19 -8.80
N PRO A 32 0.66 -4.15 -8.48
CA PRO A 32 1.68 -4.72 -9.35
C PRO A 32 1.48 -6.22 -9.56
N ALA A 33 1.74 -6.66 -10.79
CA ALA A 33 1.71 -8.09 -11.09
C ALA A 33 2.81 -8.81 -10.31
N SER A 34 2.42 -9.84 -9.55
CA SER A 34 3.33 -10.75 -8.88
C SER A 34 2.63 -12.09 -8.65
N ASP A 35 3.40 -13.15 -8.42
CA ASP A 35 2.83 -14.46 -8.09
C ASP A 35 2.01 -14.42 -6.79
N LEU A 36 2.43 -13.61 -5.81
CA LEU A 36 1.67 -13.38 -4.58
C LEU A 36 0.34 -12.66 -4.86
N VAL A 37 0.33 -11.61 -5.69
CA VAL A 37 -0.93 -10.97 -6.07
C VAL A 37 -1.83 -11.96 -6.81
N ARG A 38 -1.30 -12.67 -7.80
CA ARG A 38 -2.09 -13.64 -8.58
C ARG A 38 -2.66 -14.77 -7.71
N ALA A 39 -1.86 -15.30 -6.79
CA ALA A 39 -2.28 -16.40 -5.93
C ALA A 39 -3.35 -16.00 -4.90
N HIS A 40 -3.38 -14.75 -4.45
CA HIS A 40 -4.35 -14.29 -3.43
C HIS A 40 -5.57 -13.56 -4.03
N PHE A 41 -5.43 -12.97 -5.22
CA PHE A 41 -6.43 -12.06 -5.80
C PHE A 41 -6.82 -12.40 -7.25
N GLY A 42 -6.24 -13.44 -7.85
CA GLY A 42 -6.53 -13.87 -9.22
C GLY A 42 -5.67 -13.17 -10.28
N ALA A 43 -5.84 -13.60 -11.54
CA ALA A 43 -5.09 -13.06 -12.67
C ALA A 43 -5.45 -11.60 -13.02
N ASP A 44 -6.68 -11.20 -12.69
CA ASP A 44 -7.21 -9.85 -12.88
C ASP A 44 -7.71 -9.31 -11.52
N PRO A 45 -6.80 -8.84 -10.65
CA PRO A 45 -7.17 -8.39 -9.32
C PRO A 45 -7.90 -7.04 -9.39
N GLN A 46 -8.92 -6.87 -8.55
CA GLN A 46 -9.53 -5.56 -8.35
C GLN A 46 -8.50 -4.55 -7.78
N ALA A 47 -8.77 -3.26 -7.99
CA ALA A 47 -7.96 -2.18 -7.45
C ALA A 47 -7.84 -2.25 -5.91
N PHE A 48 -6.66 -1.87 -5.41
CA PHE A 48 -6.38 -1.86 -3.97
C PHE A 48 -6.58 -0.45 -3.41
N GLY A 49 -7.26 -0.36 -2.27
CA GLY A 49 -7.38 0.88 -1.50
C GLY A 49 -6.42 0.88 -0.30
N LYS A 50 -5.52 1.87 -0.22
CA LYS A 50 -4.58 2.04 0.91
C LYS A 50 -4.40 3.51 1.30
N ILE A 51 -3.96 3.74 2.54
CA ILE A 51 -3.69 5.10 3.04
C ILE A 51 -2.26 5.50 2.66
N VAL A 52 -2.07 6.73 2.19
CA VAL A 52 -0.74 7.30 1.93
C VAL A 52 -0.05 7.60 3.26
N LEU A 53 1.05 6.88 3.53
CA LEU A 53 1.88 7.06 4.72
C LEU A 53 3.23 7.71 4.41
N GLY A 54 3.65 7.76 3.15
CA GLY A 54 4.90 8.40 2.73
C GLY A 54 4.75 9.12 1.39
N LEU A 55 5.33 10.30 1.32
CA LEU A 55 5.29 11.21 0.18
C LEU A 55 6.62 11.20 -0.60
N PRO A 56 6.61 11.61 -1.87
CA PRO A 56 7.84 11.82 -2.65
C PRO A 56 8.87 12.66 -1.87
N GLY A 57 10.13 12.23 -1.92
CA GLY A 57 11.25 12.89 -1.23
C GLY A 57 11.46 12.44 0.22
N GLU A 58 10.50 11.75 0.83
CA GLU A 58 10.68 11.23 2.20
C GLU A 58 11.55 9.97 2.21
N ARG A 59 12.28 9.77 3.31
CA ARG A 59 13.20 8.65 3.48
C ARG A 59 12.50 7.50 4.19
N VAL A 60 12.37 6.36 3.52
CA VAL A 60 11.97 5.09 4.12
C VAL A 60 13.21 4.36 4.62
N SER A 61 13.18 3.91 5.87
CA SER A 61 14.19 3.05 6.48
C SER A 61 13.53 1.83 7.12
N LYS A 62 14.33 0.83 7.48
CA LYS A 62 13.85 -0.31 8.27
C LYS A 62 14.89 -0.79 9.27
N ALA A 63 14.41 -1.22 10.43
CA ALA A 63 15.17 -2.00 11.41
C ALA A 63 14.57 -3.41 11.46
N GLY A 64 15.26 -4.38 10.85
CA GLY A 64 14.69 -5.71 10.61
C GLY A 64 13.46 -5.63 9.69
N ARG A 65 12.26 -5.80 10.28
CA ARG A 65 10.96 -5.74 9.57
C ARG A 65 10.07 -4.57 10.02
N LEU A 66 10.57 -3.71 10.90
CA LEU A 66 9.92 -2.46 11.27
C LEU A 66 10.31 -1.36 10.29
N PHE A 67 9.34 -0.81 9.58
CA PHE A 67 9.52 0.29 8.63
C PHE A 67 9.27 1.63 9.31
N ALA A 68 10.11 2.60 8.97
CA ALA A 68 10.00 3.99 9.40
C ALA A 68 10.09 4.94 8.21
N ILE A 69 9.41 6.08 8.31
CA ILE A 69 9.45 7.18 7.33
C ILE A 69 9.95 8.42 8.07
N ASN A 70 11.06 8.99 7.57
CA ASN A 70 11.77 10.09 8.23
C ASN A 70 12.06 9.80 9.72
N GLY A 71 12.42 8.55 10.03
CA GLY A 71 12.73 8.11 11.39
C GLY A 71 11.52 7.80 12.29
N ARG A 72 10.28 7.99 11.82
CA ARG A 72 9.06 7.62 12.55
C ARG A 72 8.55 6.25 12.10
N ASP A 73 8.38 5.34 13.05
CA ASP A 73 7.81 4.02 12.77
C ASP A 73 6.39 4.12 12.19
N VAL A 74 6.14 3.37 11.11
CA VAL A 74 4.85 3.37 10.40
C VAL A 74 4.23 2.00 10.26
N ALA A 75 5.04 0.92 10.17
CA ALA A 75 4.48 -0.41 9.95
C ALA A 75 5.47 -1.53 10.29
N PHE A 76 4.97 -2.62 10.90
CA PHE A 76 5.71 -3.87 11.02
C PHE A 76 5.29 -4.85 9.91
N ALA A 77 6.26 -5.41 9.21
CA ALA A 77 6.05 -6.40 8.16
C ALA A 77 6.21 -7.81 8.72
N LYS A 78 5.13 -8.62 8.68
CA LYS A 78 5.21 -10.01 9.12
C LYS A 78 6.05 -10.85 8.12
N PRO A 79 6.67 -11.96 8.56
CA PRO A 79 7.55 -12.74 7.70
C PRO A 79 6.82 -13.63 6.70
N VAL A 80 5.62 -14.08 7.03
CA VAL A 80 4.84 -15.03 6.22
C VAL A 80 3.39 -14.61 6.10
N SER A 81 2.76 -14.97 4.99
CA SER A 81 1.32 -14.81 4.77
C SER A 81 0.53 -15.77 5.68
N LEU A 82 -0.81 -15.62 5.75
CA LEU A 82 -1.64 -16.61 6.44
C LEU A 82 -1.67 -17.99 5.75
N ARG A 83 -1.20 -18.11 4.49
CA ARG A 83 -1.05 -19.39 3.79
C ARG A 83 0.40 -19.91 3.80
N GLY A 84 1.28 -19.29 4.59
CA GLY A 84 2.67 -19.73 4.75
C GLY A 84 3.64 -19.24 3.67
N GLU A 85 3.19 -18.43 2.70
CA GLU A 85 4.11 -17.87 1.70
C GLU A 85 5.06 -16.85 2.35
N THR A 86 6.36 -16.90 2.01
CA THR A 86 7.34 -15.93 2.51
C THR A 86 7.08 -14.56 1.92
N LEU A 87 7.06 -13.52 2.77
CA LEU A 87 6.83 -12.15 2.36
C LEU A 87 8.14 -11.37 2.33
N ALA A 88 8.67 -11.17 1.12
CA ALA A 88 9.82 -10.31 0.88
C ALA A 88 9.49 -8.85 1.28
N LEU A 89 10.46 -8.18 1.90
CA LEU A 89 10.30 -6.81 2.39
C LEU A 89 10.30 -5.81 1.24
N GLY A 90 9.49 -4.77 1.37
CA GLY A 90 9.37 -3.67 0.43
C GLY A 90 10.62 -2.78 0.37
N PRO A 91 10.66 -1.85 -0.60
CA PRO A 91 11.80 -0.98 -0.83
C PRO A 91 12.04 0.01 0.32
N THR A 92 13.30 0.42 0.45
CA THR A 92 13.75 1.48 1.35
C THR A 92 14.58 2.50 0.57
N GLY A 93 14.79 3.69 1.13
CA GLY A 93 15.47 4.79 0.45
C GLY A 93 14.55 5.99 0.32
N THR A 94 14.92 6.94 -0.53
CA THR A 94 14.09 8.12 -0.79
C THR A 94 12.99 7.77 -1.77
N ILE A 95 11.74 8.08 -1.42
CA ILE A 95 10.58 7.84 -2.29
C ILE A 95 10.72 8.72 -3.54
N PRO A 96 10.70 8.15 -4.77
CA PRO A 96 10.87 8.91 -6.00
C PRO A 96 9.73 9.92 -6.23
N PRO A 97 9.97 10.95 -7.05
CA PRO A 97 8.93 11.83 -7.54
C PRO A 97 7.73 11.05 -8.09
N GLY A 98 6.53 11.36 -7.59
CA GLY A 98 5.29 10.71 -8.04
C GLY A 98 5.04 9.31 -7.52
N CYS A 99 5.84 8.81 -6.57
CA CYS A 99 5.59 7.55 -5.88
C CYS A 99 5.22 7.79 -4.42
N PHE A 100 4.52 6.83 -3.82
CA PHE A 100 4.01 6.93 -2.46
C PHE A 100 4.23 5.62 -1.72
N TYR A 101 4.58 5.72 -0.43
CA TYR A 101 4.50 4.58 0.48
C TYR A 101 3.07 4.52 1.00
N VAL A 102 2.39 3.39 0.77
CA VAL A 102 1.00 3.19 1.19
C VAL A 102 0.89 2.05 2.19
N GLY A 103 -0.09 2.13 3.08
CA GLY A 103 -0.35 1.07 4.06
C GLY A 103 -1.59 1.32 4.91
N THR A 104 -1.87 0.37 5.79
CA THR A 104 -2.85 0.53 6.88
C THR A 104 -2.30 -0.07 8.16
N ALA A 105 -2.90 0.25 9.31
CA ALA A 105 -2.48 -0.26 10.61
C ALA A 105 -2.65 -1.79 10.76
N HIS A 106 -3.45 -2.43 9.89
CA HIS A 106 -3.75 -3.85 10.02
C HIS A 106 -2.50 -4.73 9.76
N LYS A 107 -2.23 -5.66 10.68
CA LYS A 107 -1.06 -6.57 10.62
C LYS A 107 -1.00 -7.40 9.32
N ASP A 108 -2.16 -7.75 8.77
CA ASP A 108 -2.28 -8.55 7.54
C ASP A 108 -2.59 -7.72 6.28
N SER A 109 -2.44 -6.39 6.31
CA SER A 109 -2.62 -5.60 5.08
C SER A 109 -1.49 -5.88 4.09
N PHE A 110 -1.81 -6.04 2.80
CA PHE A 110 -0.85 -6.19 1.71
C PHE A 110 -0.56 -4.82 1.10
N ASP A 111 0.61 -4.26 1.38
CA ASP A 111 0.93 -2.87 1.04
C ASP A 111 2.46 -2.66 0.92
N SER A 112 2.93 -1.41 0.93
CA SER A 112 4.34 -1.05 0.66
C SER A 112 5.36 -1.67 1.62
N ARG A 113 4.92 -2.33 2.69
CA ARG A 113 5.76 -3.22 3.51
C ARG A 113 6.39 -4.36 2.72
N TYR A 114 5.82 -4.75 1.59
CA TYR A 114 6.21 -5.95 0.85
C TYR A 114 6.68 -5.65 -0.56
N ALA A 115 7.70 -6.37 -1.02
CA ALA A 115 8.30 -6.19 -2.34
C ALA A 115 7.30 -6.39 -3.48
N ALA A 116 6.33 -7.29 -3.29
CA ALA A 116 5.28 -7.58 -4.26
C ALA A 116 4.33 -6.40 -4.53
N ILE A 117 4.30 -5.39 -3.64
CA ILE A 117 3.53 -4.17 -3.81
C ILE A 117 4.44 -2.96 -4.06
N GLY A 118 5.53 -2.84 -3.30
CA GLY A 118 6.48 -1.73 -3.45
C GLY A 118 5.87 -0.36 -3.16
N TRP A 119 6.47 0.69 -3.71
CA TRP A 119 5.88 2.03 -3.71
C TRP A 119 4.90 2.15 -4.88
N ILE A 120 3.80 2.85 -4.66
CA ILE A 120 2.78 3.04 -5.69
C ILE A 120 3.05 4.36 -6.40
N CYS A 121 3.31 4.29 -7.70
CA CYS A 121 3.60 5.44 -8.54
C CYS A 121 2.38 5.88 -9.35
N LYS A 122 2.38 7.14 -9.80
CA LYS A 122 1.25 7.80 -10.48
C LYS A 122 0.62 6.99 -11.63
N ASP A 123 1.41 6.21 -12.36
CA ASP A 123 0.97 5.36 -13.46
C ASP A 123 0.01 4.24 -13.04
N ARG A 124 0.03 3.86 -11.76
CA ARG A 124 -0.87 2.85 -11.18
C ARG A 124 -2.02 3.45 -10.40
N ILE A 125 -2.00 4.75 -10.11
CA ILE A 125 -3.00 5.39 -9.27
C ILE A 125 -4.23 5.72 -10.11
N LEU A 126 -5.36 5.14 -9.73
CA LEU A 126 -6.65 5.39 -10.34
C LEU A 126 -7.28 6.70 -9.84
N GLY A 127 -6.96 7.11 -8.62
CA GLY A 127 -7.38 8.37 -8.02
C GLY A 127 -7.37 8.34 -6.49
N VAL A 128 -7.77 9.47 -5.89
CA VAL A 128 -7.94 9.62 -4.45
C VAL A 128 -9.38 9.30 -4.07
N GLY A 129 -9.56 8.36 -3.14
CA GLY A 129 -10.86 8.01 -2.58
C GLY A 129 -11.31 9.02 -1.52
N ARG A 130 -12.49 9.60 -1.72
CA ARG A 130 -13.17 10.45 -0.74
C ARG A 130 -14.35 9.70 -0.14
N PRO A 131 -14.42 9.53 1.19
CA PRO A 131 -15.57 8.89 1.81
C PRO A 131 -16.84 9.70 1.54
N VAL A 132 -17.91 9.01 1.16
CA VAL A 132 -19.25 9.60 1.15
C VAL A 132 -19.82 9.37 2.56
N LEU A 133 -20.17 10.48 3.23
CA LEU A 133 -20.81 10.45 4.55
C LEU A 133 -22.30 10.09 4.39
#